data_AF-A0A1W9TLS8-F1
#
_entry.id   AF-A0A1W9TLS8-F1
#
_cell.length_a   1.000
_cell.length_b   1.000
_cell.length_c   1.000
_cell.angle_alpha   90.00
_cell.angle_beta   90.00
_cell.angle_gamma   90.00
#
_symmetry.space_group_name_H-M   'P 1'
#
loop_
_entity.id
_entity.type
_entity.pdbx_description
1 polymer ?
#
loop_
_entity_poly.entity_id
_entity_poly.type
_entity_poly.pdbx_seq_one_letter_code
_entity_poly.pdbx_strand_id
1 'polypeptide(L)'
;MAKKGNICTAQNEKAKFSHTIRKAVRILKPLHLDYNQTKYVFKEIRKALNVRDERKPSRIVESLSIAEVELLINTAYKFKGHIGLAVKILFMTGARNDEFVNIEIGDVLIDECFIHIRHAKDGEHAHRHIPILPTLAQEMISQIMTIFEYSQ
;
A
#
# COMPACT_ATOMS: atom_id res chain seq x y z
N MET A 1 -9.59 16.44 18.41
CA MET A 1 -10.14 17.64 17.75
C MET A 1 -9.90 17.52 16.24
N ALA A 2 -10.96 17.22 15.47
CA ALA A 2 -10.85 16.67 14.13
C ALA A 2 -11.31 17.63 13.02
N LYS A 3 -10.52 17.65 11.93
CA LYS A 3 -10.88 17.85 10.52
C LYS A 3 -12.18 18.62 10.22
N LYS A 4 -12.15 19.95 10.27
CA LYS A 4 -13.25 20.82 9.75
C LYS A 4 -12.89 21.64 8.50
N GLY A 5 -11.66 21.51 7.98
CA GLY A 5 -11.16 22.37 6.88
C GLY A 5 -11.48 21.93 5.44
N ASN A 6 -11.82 20.66 5.18
CA ASN A 6 -11.88 20.12 3.79
C ASN A 6 -13.29 19.88 3.24
N ILE A 7 -14.34 19.99 4.06
CA ILE A 7 -15.72 19.65 3.63
C ILE A 7 -16.33 20.82 2.83
N CYS A 8 -16.04 22.06 3.23
CA CYS A 8 -16.61 23.27 2.62
C CYS A 8 -16.08 23.54 1.20
N THR A 9 -14.82 23.21 0.89
CA THR A 9 -14.22 23.39 -0.44
C THR A 9 -14.78 22.38 -1.45
N ALA A 10 -14.89 21.10 -1.07
CA ALA A 10 -15.44 20.06 -1.93
C ALA A 10 -16.94 20.26 -2.26
N GLN A 11 -17.72 20.80 -1.32
CA GLN A 11 -19.13 21.14 -1.56
C GLN A 11 -19.29 22.32 -2.53
N ASN A 12 -18.38 23.29 -2.50
CA ASN A 12 -18.40 24.45 -3.39
C ASN A 12 -18.05 24.06 -4.85
N GLU A 13 -17.09 23.16 -5.05
CA GLU A 13 -16.75 22.65 -6.40
C GLU A 13 -17.88 21.83 -7.02
N LYS A 14 -18.55 20.98 -6.22
CA LYS A 14 -19.72 20.21 -6.67
C LYS A 14 -20.86 21.14 -7.12
N ALA A 15 -21.11 22.23 -6.40
CA ALA A 15 -22.11 23.22 -6.79
C ALA A 15 -21.75 23.89 -8.13
N LYS A 16 -20.48 24.31 -8.27
CA LYS A 16 -19.94 24.97 -9.47
C LYS A 16 -20.03 24.11 -10.73
N PHE A 17 -19.78 22.80 -10.63
CA PHE A 17 -19.78 21.89 -11.78
C PHE A 17 -21.05 21.03 -11.91
N SER A 18 -22.07 21.28 -11.08
CA SER A 18 -23.30 20.48 -11.00
C SER A 18 -24.03 20.29 -12.34
N HIS A 19 -24.07 21.33 -13.18
CA HIS A 19 -24.67 21.26 -14.52
C HIS A 19 -23.88 20.35 -15.47
N THR A 20 -22.55 20.49 -15.47
CA THR A 20 -21.64 19.68 -16.29
C THR A 20 -21.67 18.22 -15.86
N ILE A 21 -21.70 17.95 -14.56
CA ILE A 21 -21.82 16.60 -14.01
C ILE A 21 -23.14 15.96 -14.47
N ARG A 22 -24.27 16.68 -14.40
CA ARG A 22 -25.57 16.16 -14.89
C ARG A 22 -25.55 15.82 -16.37
N LYS A 23 -24.93 16.66 -17.22
CA LYS A 23 -24.75 16.37 -18.65
C LYS A 23 -23.91 15.11 -18.87
N ALA A 24 -22.79 14.98 -18.18
CA ALA A 24 -21.93 13.80 -18.28
C ALA A 24 -22.66 12.53 -17.84
N VAL A 25 -23.41 12.58 -16.74
CA VAL A 25 -24.25 11.45 -16.28
C VAL A 25 -25.30 11.08 -17.32
N ARG A 26 -25.96 12.05 -17.97
CA ARG A 26 -26.96 11.78 -19.01
C ARG A 26 -26.36 11.01 -20.21
N ILE A 27 -25.11 11.29 -20.57
CA ILE A 27 -24.42 10.62 -21.68
C ILE A 27 -23.90 9.24 -21.27
N LEU A 28 -23.35 9.11 -20.06
CA LEU A 28 -22.66 7.89 -19.62
C LEU A 28 -23.61 6.84 -19.02
N LYS A 29 -24.72 7.25 -18.40
CA LYS A 29 -25.66 6.35 -17.73
C LYS A 29 -26.24 5.26 -18.66
N PRO A 30 -26.63 5.54 -19.92
CA PRO A 30 -27.13 4.51 -20.83
C PRO A 30 -26.06 3.53 -21.32
N LEU A 31 -24.78 3.87 -21.22
CA LEU A 31 -23.68 3.03 -21.70
C LEU A 31 -23.31 1.91 -20.73
N HIS A 32 -23.90 1.89 -19.52
CA HIS A 32 -23.71 0.85 -18.49
C HIS A 32 -22.25 0.43 -18.27
N LEU A 33 -21.35 1.41 -18.31
CA LEU A 33 -19.91 1.17 -18.18
C LEU A 33 -19.56 0.76 -16.74
N ASP A 34 -18.73 -0.28 -16.62
CA ASP A 34 -18.10 -0.64 -15.35
C ASP A 34 -17.07 0.43 -14.91
N TYR A 35 -16.63 0.38 -13.65
CA TYR A 35 -15.63 1.28 -13.08
C TYR A 35 -14.37 1.38 -13.93
N ASN A 36 -13.83 0.24 -14.37
CA ASN A 36 -12.60 0.21 -15.17
C ASN A 36 -12.81 0.84 -16.56
N GLN A 37 -13.96 0.59 -17.18
CA GLN A 37 -14.33 1.15 -18.48
C GLN A 37 -14.56 2.66 -18.40
N THR A 38 -15.27 3.13 -17.37
CA THR A 38 -15.47 4.56 -17.10
C THR A 38 -14.14 5.27 -16.89
N LYS A 39 -13.22 4.66 -16.11
CA LYS A 39 -11.87 5.17 -15.89
C LYS A 39 -11.09 5.33 -17.21
N TYR A 40 -11.21 4.35 -18.12
CA TYR A 40 -10.58 4.40 -19.43
C TYR A 40 -11.18 5.48 -20.33
N VAL A 41 -12.50 5.59 -20.44
CA VAL A 41 -13.17 6.63 -21.25
C VAL A 41 -12.75 8.02 -20.82
N PHE A 42 -12.77 8.32 -19.52
CA PHE A 42 -12.31 9.61 -19.03
C PHE A 42 -10.81 9.84 -19.22
N LYS A 43 -9.98 8.79 -19.27
CA LYS A 43 -8.56 8.91 -19.63
C LYS A 43 -8.42 9.40 -21.08
N GLU A 44 -9.15 8.81 -22.02
CA GLU A 44 -9.11 9.20 -23.43
C GLU A 44 -9.74 10.58 -23.67
N ILE A 45 -10.84 10.92 -22.99
CA ILE A 45 -11.43 12.27 -23.04
C ILE A 45 -10.42 13.33 -22.56
N ARG A 46 -9.71 13.10 -21.45
CA ARG A 46 -8.69 14.03 -20.95
C ARG A 46 -7.56 14.24 -21.96
N LYS A 47 -7.11 13.16 -22.61
CA LYS A 47 -6.12 13.24 -23.69
C LYS A 47 -6.63 14.05 -24.88
N ALA A 48 -7.86 13.78 -25.32
CA ALA A 48 -8.48 14.49 -26.46
C ALA A 48 -8.67 15.99 -26.16
N LEU A 49 -9.00 16.35 -24.92
CA LEU A 49 -9.13 17.74 -24.47
C LEU A 49 -7.77 18.40 -24.15
N ASN A 50 -6.67 17.66 -24.28
CA ASN A 50 -5.32 18.08 -23.87
C ASN A 50 -5.25 18.64 -22.43
N VAL A 51 -6.11 18.14 -21.55
CA VAL A 51 -6.12 18.51 -20.13
C VAL A 51 -5.09 17.65 -19.44
N ARG A 52 -3.97 18.26 -19.03
CA ARG A 52 -2.96 17.61 -18.22
C ARG A 52 -3.25 17.86 -16.76
N ASP A 53 -3.01 16.84 -15.95
CA ASP A 53 -3.02 17.02 -14.51
C ASP A 53 -1.80 17.87 -14.14
N GLU A 54 -2.00 18.95 -13.38
CA GLU A 54 -0.91 19.76 -12.83
C GLU A 54 -0.17 19.04 -11.69
N ARG A 55 -0.51 17.78 -11.38
CA ARG A 55 0.25 16.94 -10.48
C ARG A 55 1.73 17.06 -10.78
N LYS A 56 2.42 17.80 -9.90
CA LYS A 56 3.87 17.82 -9.84
C LYS A 56 4.33 16.37 -9.88
N PRO A 57 5.32 16.02 -10.71
CA PRO A 57 5.87 14.66 -10.69
C PRO A 57 6.16 14.31 -9.25
N SER A 58 5.76 13.11 -8.84
CA SER A 58 6.12 12.55 -7.53
C SER A 58 7.59 12.86 -7.33
N ARG A 59 7.90 13.62 -6.27
CA ARG A 59 9.28 13.92 -5.87
C ARG A 59 10.04 12.60 -5.98
N ILE A 60 11.08 12.54 -6.80
CA ILE A 60 11.97 11.38 -6.80
C ILE A 60 12.50 11.34 -5.38
N VAL A 61 11.97 10.40 -4.58
CA VAL A 61 12.39 10.24 -3.20
C VAL A 61 13.78 9.64 -3.30
N GLU A 62 14.73 10.28 -2.65
CA GLU A 62 16.09 9.76 -2.54
C GLU A 62 16.03 8.41 -1.83
N SER A 63 16.47 7.36 -2.52
CA SER A 63 16.47 6.01 -1.99
C SER A 63 17.62 5.87 -1.00
N LEU A 64 17.36 5.21 0.12
CA LEU A 64 18.42 4.84 1.06
C LEU A 64 19.43 3.91 0.37
N SER A 65 20.71 4.18 0.63
CA SER A 65 21.80 3.26 0.31
C SER A 65 21.73 2.01 1.19
N ILE A 66 22.43 0.94 0.77
CA ILE A 66 22.47 -0.33 1.51
C ILE A 66 22.97 -0.10 2.95
N ALA A 67 24.02 0.71 3.13
CA ALA A 67 24.57 1.04 4.44
C ALA A 67 23.58 1.78 5.34
N GLU A 68 22.77 2.69 4.78
CA GLU A 68 21.72 3.40 5.52
C GLU A 68 20.57 2.46 5.92
N VAL A 69 20.21 1.51 5.06
CA VAL A 69 19.22 0.48 5.38
C VAL A 69 19.71 -0.40 6.52
N GLU A 70 20.96 -0.86 6.48
CA GLU A 70 21.56 -1.64 7.57
C GLU A 70 21.62 -0.86 8.89
N LEU A 71 22.03 0.41 8.84
CA LEU A 71 22.04 1.28 10.01
C LEU A 71 20.63 1.46 10.60
N LEU A 72 19.62 1.65 9.74
CA LEU A 72 18.22 1.78 10.14
C LEU A 72 17.73 0.50 10.81
N ILE A 73 17.97 -0.66 10.19
CA ILE A 73 17.60 -1.97 10.74
C ILE A 73 18.26 -2.17 12.11
N ASN A 74 19.56 -1.96 12.22
CA ASN A 74 20.31 -2.11 13.47
C ASN A 74 19.81 -1.16 14.57
N THR A 75 19.48 0.08 14.22
CA THR A 75 18.92 1.06 15.16
C THR A 75 17.53 0.64 15.63
N ALA A 76 16.70 0.10 14.74
CA ALA A 76 15.38 -0.42 15.06
C ALA A 76 15.44 -1.63 16.02
N TYR A 77 16.37 -2.57 15.80
CA TYR A 77 16.60 -3.70 16.72
C TYR A 77 17.03 -3.24 18.11
N LYS A 78 17.89 -2.22 18.21
CA LYS A 78 18.28 -1.63 19.51
C LYS A 78 17.12 -0.96 20.24
N PHE A 79 16.12 -0.46 19.50
CA PHE A 79 14.94 0.16 20.10
C PHE A 79 13.98 -0.91 20.65
N LYS A 80 13.50 -1.82 19.80
CA LYS A 80 12.73 -3.01 20.21
C LYS A 80 12.91 -4.13 19.19
N GLY A 81 13.08 -5.38 19.65
CA GLY A 81 13.32 -6.55 18.79
C GLY A 81 12.27 -6.72 17.68
N HIS A 82 10.98 -6.67 18.01
CA HIS A 82 9.89 -6.79 17.03
C HIS A 82 9.85 -5.63 16.02
N ILE A 83 10.28 -4.42 16.41
CA ILE A 83 10.36 -3.27 15.49
C ILE A 83 11.53 -3.47 14.51
N GLY A 84 12.69 -3.91 15.00
CA GLY A 84 13.83 -4.29 14.16
C GLY A 84 13.46 -5.35 13.13
N LEU A 85 12.79 -6.42 13.58
CA LEU A 85 12.31 -7.49 12.70
C LEU A 85 11.31 -6.97 11.66
N ALA A 86 10.35 -6.13 12.05
CA ALA A 86 9.37 -5.56 11.13
C ALA A 86 10.04 -4.73 10.02
N VAL A 87 10.99 -3.85 10.38
CA VAL A 87 11.74 -3.04 9.41
C VAL A 87 12.55 -3.94 8.48
N LYS A 88 13.23 -4.95 9.02
CA LYS A 88 14.00 -5.91 8.24
C LYS A 88 13.13 -6.66 7.23
N ILE A 89 11.96 -7.16 7.65
CA ILE A 89 11.01 -7.84 6.75
C ILE A 89 10.58 -6.91 5.62
N LEU A 90 10.22 -5.65 5.91
CA LEU A 90 9.80 -4.69 4.89
C LEU A 90 10.88 -4.46 3.82
N PHE A 91 12.14 -4.29 4.22
CA PHE A 91 13.24 -4.09 3.28
C PHE A 91 13.63 -5.36 2.51
N MET A 92 13.61 -6.53 3.15
CA MET A 92 14.00 -7.79 2.51
C MET A 92 12.93 -8.33 1.56
N THR A 93 11.66 -8.17 1.90
CA THR A 93 10.54 -8.71 1.10
C THR A 93 9.99 -7.70 0.10
N GLY A 94 10.22 -6.41 0.32
CA GLY A 94 9.55 -5.34 -0.45
C GLY A 94 8.03 -5.37 -0.31
N ALA A 95 7.49 -6.02 0.73
CA ALA A 95 6.07 -6.04 1.01
C ALA A 95 5.57 -4.60 1.25
N ARG A 96 4.40 -4.28 0.69
CA ARG A 96 3.76 -3.00 0.98
C ARG A 96 3.32 -3.00 2.44
N ASN A 97 3.26 -1.82 3.06
CA ASN A 97 2.81 -1.70 4.44
C ASN A 97 1.45 -2.37 4.68
N ASP A 98 0.50 -2.20 3.75
CA ASP A 98 -0.83 -2.82 3.81
C ASP A 98 -0.78 -4.35 3.70
N GLU A 99 0.15 -4.88 2.89
CA GLU A 99 0.37 -6.33 2.80
C GLU A 99 1.00 -6.86 4.09
N PHE A 100 2.01 -6.16 4.62
CA PHE A 100 2.74 -6.53 5.82
C PHE A 100 1.86 -6.58 7.07
N VAL A 101 0.99 -5.59 7.29
CA VAL A 101 0.12 -5.57 8.48
C VAL A 101 -0.96 -6.67 8.47
N ASN A 102 -1.21 -7.28 7.33
CA ASN A 102 -2.21 -8.34 7.15
C ASN A 102 -1.58 -9.75 7.09
N ILE A 103 -0.27 -9.87 7.32
CA ILE A 103 0.41 -11.17 7.44
C ILE A 103 -0.02 -11.82 8.76
N GLU A 104 -0.50 -13.05 8.69
CA GLU A 104 -0.79 -13.90 9.85
C GLU A 104 0.34 -14.91 10.10
N ILE A 105 0.36 -15.52 11.29
CA ILE A 105 1.34 -16.57 11.61
C ILE A 105 1.26 -17.73 10.61
N GLY A 106 0.04 -18.10 10.18
CA GLY A 106 -0.19 -19.15 9.18
C GLY A 106 0.27 -18.82 7.77
N ASP A 107 0.61 -17.55 7.48
CA ASP A 107 1.14 -17.13 6.19
C ASP A 107 2.67 -17.32 6.09
N VAL A 108 3.34 -17.61 7.22
CA VAL A 108 4.79 -17.78 7.29
C VAL A 108 5.12 -19.27 7.20
N LEU A 109 5.53 -19.70 6.02
CA LEU A 109 5.95 -21.06 5.71
C LEU A 109 7.43 -21.21 6.06
N ILE A 110 7.69 -21.56 7.33
CA ILE A 110 9.04 -21.61 7.90
C ILE A 110 9.90 -22.67 7.20
N ASP A 111 9.35 -23.87 6.98
CA ASP A 111 10.08 -25.01 6.41
C ASP A 111 10.46 -24.75 4.95
N GLU A 112 9.56 -24.12 4.20
CA GLU A 112 9.77 -23.74 2.81
C GLU A 112 10.49 -22.39 2.65
N CYS A 113 10.68 -21.64 3.74
CA CYS A 113 11.24 -20.28 3.73
C CYS A 113 10.48 -19.32 2.80
N PHE A 114 9.14 -19.29 2.91
CA PHE A 114 8.28 -18.34 2.18
C PHE A 114 7.34 -17.56 3.11
N ILE A 115 6.97 -16.36 2.67
CA ILE A 115 5.83 -15.62 3.20
C ILE A 115 4.75 -15.56 2.13
N HIS A 116 3.56 -16.05 2.46
CA HIS A 116 2.39 -16.00 1.59
C HIS A 116 1.59 -14.71 1.81
N ILE A 117 1.60 -13.81 0.83
CA ILE A 117 0.79 -12.59 0.88
C ILE A 117 -0.58 -12.87 0.29
N ARG A 118 -1.61 -12.91 1.15
CA ARG A 118 -3.01 -13.14 0.78
C ARG A 118 -3.69 -11.92 0.15
N HIS A 119 -3.33 -10.70 0.54
CA HIS A 119 -4.04 -9.49 0.11
C HIS A 119 -3.10 -8.52 -0.62
N ALA A 120 -2.87 -8.72 -1.92
CA ALA A 120 -2.22 -7.68 -2.71
C ALA A 120 -3.24 -6.70 -3.32
N LYS A 121 -2.77 -5.47 -3.54
CA LYS A 121 -3.58 -4.30 -3.94
C LYS A 121 -4.37 -4.46 -5.26
N ASP A 122 -4.06 -5.47 -6.07
CA ASP A 122 -4.63 -5.65 -7.41
C ASP A 122 -5.86 -6.58 -7.45
N GLY A 123 -6.46 -6.87 -6.29
CA GLY A 123 -7.76 -7.54 -6.17
C GLY A 123 -7.71 -8.83 -5.36
N GLU A 124 -8.87 -9.44 -5.18
CA GLU A 124 -9.10 -10.67 -4.39
C GLU A 124 -8.27 -11.88 -4.86
N HIS A 125 -7.65 -11.82 -6.04
CA HIS A 125 -6.88 -12.90 -6.67
C HIS A 125 -5.36 -12.63 -6.79
N ALA A 126 -4.87 -11.51 -6.27
CA ALA A 126 -3.45 -11.20 -6.32
C ALA A 126 -2.74 -11.74 -5.07
N HIS A 127 -2.48 -13.05 -5.04
CA HIS A 127 -1.65 -13.69 -4.02
C HIS A 127 -0.22 -13.88 -4.53
N ARG A 128 0.79 -13.79 -3.66
CA ARG A 128 2.17 -14.11 -4.04
C ARG A 128 2.96 -14.73 -2.89
N HIS A 129 3.89 -15.61 -3.25
CA HIS A 129 4.89 -16.15 -2.33
C HIS A 129 6.16 -15.32 -2.44
N ILE A 130 6.67 -14.86 -1.31
CA ILE A 130 7.96 -14.16 -1.24
C ILE A 130 8.98 -15.08 -0.58
N PRO A 131 10.06 -15.47 -1.27
CA PRO A 131 11.13 -16.22 -0.66
C PRO A 131 11.82 -15.37 0.40
N ILE A 132 12.10 -15.97 1.55
CA ILE A 132 12.87 -15.37 2.63
C ILE A 132 14.13 -16.18 2.91
N LEU A 133 15.11 -15.52 3.53
CA LEU A 133 16.32 -16.19 3.99
C LEU A 133 15.99 -17.09 5.19
N PRO A 134 16.60 -18.29 5.32
CA PRO A 134 16.40 -19.15 6.48
C PRO A 134 16.74 -18.46 7.81
N THR A 135 17.73 -17.58 7.81
CA THR A 135 18.08 -16.75 8.98
C THR A 135 16.95 -15.83 9.41
N LEU A 136 16.21 -15.24 8.44
CA LEU A 136 15.05 -14.42 8.73
C LEU A 136 13.91 -15.26 9.32
N ALA A 137 13.67 -16.46 8.79
CA ALA A 137 12.67 -17.37 9.33
C ALA A 137 12.97 -17.74 10.80
N GLN A 138 14.23 -18.05 11.12
CA GLN A 138 14.66 -18.34 12.50
C GLN A 138 14.49 -17.13 13.42
N GLU A 139 14.82 -15.92 12.95
CA GLU A 139 14.59 -14.69 13.72
C GLU A 139 13.10 -14.45 13.99
N MET A 140 12.23 -14.72 13.01
CA MET A 140 10.78 -14.62 13.20
C MET A 140 10.28 -15.56 14.29
N ILE A 141 10.72 -16.83 14.27
CA ILE A 141 10.39 -17.80 15.32
C ILE A 141 10.85 -17.30 16.69
N SER A 142 12.10 -16.87 16.80
CA SER A 142 12.66 -16.38 18.06
C SER A 142 11.87 -15.18 18.63
N GLN A 143 11.50 -14.22 17.77
CA GLN A 143 10.71 -13.07 18.21
C GLN A 143 9.27 -13.45 18.56
N ILE A 144 8.64 -14.35 17.81
CA ILE A 144 7.28 -14.85 18.12
C ILE A 144 7.30 -15.53 19.50
N MET A 145 8.25 -16.44 19.74
CA MET A 145 8.39 -17.12 21.03
C MET A 145 8.63 -16.13 22.17
N THR A 146 9.50 -15.13 21.97
CA THR A 146 9.73 -14.07 22.96
C THR A 146 8.43 -13.33 23.28
N ILE A 147 7.66 -12.92 22.27
CA ILE A 147 6.40 -12.20 22.50
C ILE A 147 5.40 -13.07 23.28
N PHE A 148 5.31 -14.36 22.97
CA PHE A 148 4.45 -15.30 23.68
C PHE A 148 4.89 -15.51 25.13
N GLU A 149 6.19 -15.66 25.39
CA GLU A 149 6.74 -15.84 26.75
C GLU A 149 6.51 -14.61 27.64
N TYR A 150 6.60 -13.40 27.10
CA TYR A 150 6.35 -12.15 27.85
C TYR A 150 4.86 -11.79 28.01
N SER A 151 3.95 -12.58 27.44
CA SER A 151 2.49 -12.36 27.53
C SER A 151 1.80 -13.22 28.60
N GLN A 152 2.56 -14.01 29.37
CA GLN A 152 2.11 -14.79 30.53
C GLN A 152 2.60 -14.14 31.83
#